data_AF-A0A1F7Q5V6-F1
#
_entry.id   AF-A0A1F7Q5V6-F1
#
_cell.length_a   1.000
_cell.length_b   1.000
_cell.length_c   1.000
_cell.angle_alpha   90.00
_cell.angle_beta   90.00
_cell.angle_gamma   90.00
#
_symmetry.space_group_name_H-M   'P 1'
#
loop_
_entity.id
_entity.type
_entity.pdbx_description
1 polymer ?
#
loop_
_entity_poly.entity_id
_entity_poly.type
_entity_poly.pdbx_seq_one_letter_code
_entity_poly.pdbx_strand_id
1 'polypeptide(L)'
;MRQDRRVALLLVAGLAALLARAPAASAEEYRLRVVSVHEQGFYAYLKAGELKDGVSGPGLDRLERSLDSRDFPNGALLGGRDPVAAREPVARVWGGVPVRVEPAPESAPHRWTELRWQGTPGERSVFVIDKTTGRPQEVVRVAIRGAGPMRQYQVYEPPGARPRLAALRMQLAFLWAAQERGDVWTRYVEPVLDLGQGIGVVVGANAGGLLADHVYLIVRNAERATTYKAVLAWRQSPDDRQAPSDHPKRLF
;
A
#
# COMPACT_ATOMS: atom_id res chain seq x y z
N MET A 1 54.52 22.23 12.98
CA MET A 1 53.41 22.68 13.85
C MET A 1 52.46 23.72 13.24
N ARG A 2 52.90 24.87 12.70
CA ARG A 2 51.98 25.86 12.09
C ARG A 2 51.43 25.43 10.72
N GLN A 3 52.19 24.62 9.97
CA GLN A 3 51.84 24.16 8.63
C GLN A 3 50.87 22.97 8.67
N ASP A 4 51.04 22.06 9.63
CA ASP A 4 50.18 20.89 9.85
C ASP A 4 48.73 21.29 10.22
N ARG A 5 48.57 22.37 11.00
CA ARG A 5 47.26 22.95 11.34
C ARG A 5 46.53 23.53 10.13
N ARG A 6 47.25 24.11 9.17
CA ARG A 6 46.65 24.67 7.94
C ARG A 6 46.16 23.58 7.01
N VAL A 7 46.91 22.48 6.88
CA VAL A 7 46.49 21.32 6.08
C VAL A 7 45.28 20.63 6.70
N ALA A 8 45.27 20.46 8.02
CA ALA A 8 44.11 19.92 8.74
C ALA A 8 42.85 20.79 8.58
N LEU A 9 42.99 22.12 8.68
CA LEU A 9 41.88 23.07 8.45
C LEU A 9 41.34 23.03 7.01
N LEU A 10 42.21 22.89 6.01
CA LEU A 10 41.81 22.78 4.61
C LEU A 10 41.10 21.45 4.32
N LEU A 11 41.51 20.35 4.94
CA LEU A 11 40.84 19.06 4.86
C LEU A 11 39.45 19.08 5.51
N VAL A 12 39.33 19.70 6.68
CA VAL A 12 38.04 19.86 7.37
C VAL A 12 37.10 20.78 6.57
N ALA A 13 37.61 21.87 6.00
CA ALA A 13 36.83 22.77 5.15
C ALA A 13 36.41 22.10 3.83
N GLY A 14 37.29 21.29 3.23
CA GLY A 14 36.97 20.50 2.03
C GLY A 14 35.90 19.44 2.28
N LEU A 15 35.97 18.75 3.41
CA LEU A 15 34.97 17.74 3.81
C LEU A 15 33.62 18.40 4.16
N ALA A 16 33.63 19.55 4.83
CA ALA A 16 32.42 20.33 5.12
C ALA A 16 31.77 20.89 3.85
N ALA A 17 32.56 21.32 2.87
CA ALA A 17 32.06 21.78 1.57
C ALA A 17 31.49 20.64 0.70
N LEU A 18 32.02 19.42 0.83
CA LEU A 18 31.47 18.22 0.18
C LEU A 18 30.16 17.77 0.83
N LEU A 19 30.04 17.87 2.16
CA LEU A 19 28.81 17.55 2.90
C LEU A 19 27.70 18.60 2.68
N ALA A 20 28.06 19.87 2.51
CA ALA A 20 27.12 20.95 2.20
C ALA A 20 26.59 20.94 0.75
N ARG A 21 27.15 20.10 -0.12
CA ARG A 21 26.77 19.97 -1.54
C ARG A 21 25.90 18.74 -1.81
N ALA A 22 25.44 18.04 -0.77
CA ALA A 22 24.34 17.11 -0.92
C ALA A 22 23.14 17.93 -1.44
N PRO A 23 22.58 17.61 -2.64
CA PRO A 23 21.40 18.31 -3.11
C PRO A 23 20.32 18.16 -2.05
N ALA A 24 19.77 19.27 -1.57
CA ALA A 24 18.52 19.23 -0.84
C ALA A 24 17.54 18.48 -1.74
N ALA A 25 17.06 17.31 -1.30
CA ALA A 25 16.19 16.48 -2.09
C ALA A 25 14.98 17.33 -2.48
N SER A 26 14.86 17.66 -3.77
CA SER A 26 13.75 18.45 -4.26
C SER A 26 12.49 17.62 -4.19
N ALA A 27 11.35 18.27 -3.96
CA ALA A 27 10.07 17.58 -4.09
C ALA A 27 9.94 17.03 -5.52
N GLU A 28 9.59 15.74 -5.63
CA GLU A 28 9.36 15.05 -6.90
C GLU A 28 7.92 14.56 -6.97
N GLU A 29 7.39 14.43 -8.19
CA GLU A 29 6.06 13.88 -8.41
C GLU A 29 6.10 12.34 -8.32
N TYR A 30 5.43 11.79 -7.31
CA TYR A 30 5.20 10.36 -7.19
C TYR A 30 3.78 9.99 -7.59
N ARG A 31 3.60 8.72 -7.96
CA ARG A 31 2.29 8.18 -8.34
C ARG A 31 2.01 6.88 -7.62
N LEU A 32 0.76 6.67 -7.24
CA LEU A 32 0.26 5.43 -6.67
C LEU A 32 -0.93 5.00 -7.52
N ARG A 33 -0.89 3.77 -8.04
CA ARG A 33 -1.96 3.15 -8.80
C ARG A 33 -2.52 1.98 -8.01
N VAL A 34 -3.79 2.06 -7.63
CA VAL A 34 -4.45 1.02 -6.82
C VAL A 34 -5.63 0.47 -7.58
N VAL A 35 -5.87 -0.82 -7.44
CA VAL A 35 -7.11 -1.44 -7.90
C VAL A 35 -7.57 -2.47 -6.88
N SER A 36 -8.87 -2.48 -6.61
CA SER A 36 -9.53 -3.52 -5.82
C SER A 36 -10.22 -4.50 -6.76
N VAL A 37 -10.00 -5.80 -6.55
CA VAL A 37 -10.54 -6.87 -7.41
C VAL A 37 -11.15 -7.99 -6.57
N HIS A 38 -12.05 -8.75 -7.18
CA HIS A 38 -12.48 -10.03 -6.62
C HIS A 38 -11.30 -11.01 -6.58
N GLU A 39 -11.18 -11.79 -5.50
CA GLU A 39 -10.14 -12.81 -5.30
C GLU A 39 -10.05 -13.78 -6.49
N GLN A 40 -11.18 -14.22 -7.05
CA GLN A 40 -11.21 -15.11 -8.20
C GLN A 40 -10.60 -14.47 -9.44
N GLY A 41 -10.85 -13.17 -9.66
CA GLY A 41 -10.27 -12.41 -10.76
C GLY A 41 -8.76 -12.24 -10.62
N PHE A 42 -8.26 -12.15 -9.38
CA PHE A 42 -6.82 -12.15 -9.10
C PHE A 42 -6.18 -13.51 -9.39
N TYR A 43 -6.73 -14.60 -8.85
CA TYR A 43 -6.18 -15.94 -9.06
C TYR A 43 -6.25 -16.43 -10.50
N ALA A 44 -7.20 -15.94 -11.30
CA ALA A 44 -7.27 -16.28 -12.73
C ALA A 44 -5.98 -15.96 -13.51
N TYR A 45 -5.15 -15.04 -13.01
CA TYR A 45 -3.87 -14.70 -13.63
C TYR A 45 -2.70 -15.52 -13.09
N LEU A 46 -2.78 -16.00 -11.85
CA LEU A 46 -1.67 -16.61 -11.13
C LEU A 46 -1.52 -18.09 -11.46
N LYS A 47 -0.27 -18.51 -11.64
CA LYS A 47 0.11 -19.93 -11.72
C LYS A 47 0.40 -20.48 -10.32
N ALA A 48 0.32 -21.80 -10.15
CA ALA A 48 0.54 -22.46 -8.85
C ALA A 48 1.88 -22.07 -8.16
N GLY A 49 2.94 -21.85 -8.93
CA GLY A 49 4.25 -21.41 -8.41
C GLY A 49 4.32 -19.93 -7.99
N GLU A 50 3.36 -19.11 -8.39
CA GLU A 50 3.33 -17.65 -8.17
C GLU A 50 2.55 -17.25 -6.91
N LEU A 51 1.96 -18.22 -6.20
CA LEU A 51 1.16 -18.01 -4.99
C LEU A 51 1.98 -17.90 -3.70
N LYS A 52 3.29 -18.14 -3.78
CA LYS A 52 4.21 -17.98 -2.66
C LYS A 52 4.52 -16.50 -2.44
N ASP A 53 4.60 -16.10 -1.18
CA ASP A 53 4.84 -14.71 -0.81
C ASP A 53 6.17 -14.18 -1.36
N GLY A 54 6.13 -12.95 -1.84
CA GLY A 54 7.27 -12.28 -2.46
C GLY A 54 7.61 -12.81 -3.85
N VAL A 55 6.92 -13.82 -4.38
CA VAL A 55 7.18 -14.32 -5.74
C VAL A 55 6.57 -13.39 -6.78
N SER A 56 7.38 -13.09 -7.80
CA SER A 56 6.99 -12.45 -9.05
C SER A 56 6.86 -13.51 -10.15
N GLY A 57 6.17 -13.20 -11.25
CA GLY A 57 6.13 -14.11 -12.39
C GLY A 57 5.26 -13.63 -13.54
N PRO A 58 5.28 -14.36 -14.67
CA PRO A 58 4.55 -13.99 -15.89
C PRO A 58 3.04 -13.84 -15.68
N GLY A 59 2.42 -14.50 -14.70
CA GLY A 59 1.02 -14.27 -14.33
C GLY A 59 0.77 -12.86 -13.81
N LEU A 60 1.62 -12.39 -12.89
CA LEU A 60 1.58 -11.02 -12.36
C LEU A 60 1.91 -9.99 -13.45
N ASP A 61 2.84 -10.28 -14.35
CA ASP A 61 3.13 -9.40 -15.49
C ASP A 61 1.93 -9.29 -16.44
N ARG A 62 1.18 -10.37 -16.67
CA ARG A 62 -0.06 -10.35 -17.46
C ARG A 62 -1.16 -9.58 -16.75
N LEU A 63 -1.30 -9.76 -15.43
CA LEU A 63 -2.25 -9.01 -14.61
C LEU A 63 -1.98 -7.50 -14.71
N GLU A 64 -0.74 -7.08 -14.44
CA GLU A 64 -0.33 -5.68 -14.52
C GLU A 64 -0.61 -5.09 -15.91
N ARG A 65 -0.22 -5.80 -16.96
CA ARG A 65 -0.42 -5.35 -18.34
C ARG A 65 -1.90 -5.18 -18.68
N SER A 66 -2.76 -6.11 -18.26
CA SER A 66 -4.21 -6.03 -18.51
C SER A 66 -4.87 -4.84 -17.82
N LEU A 67 -4.36 -4.44 -16.66
CA LEU A 67 -4.83 -3.26 -15.93
C LEU A 67 -4.31 -1.97 -16.61
N ASP A 68 -3.08 -1.99 -17.13
CA ASP A 68 -2.50 -0.87 -17.88
C ASP A 68 -3.17 -0.68 -19.26
N SER A 69 -3.63 -1.73 -19.93
CA SER A 69 -4.24 -1.67 -21.28
C SER A 69 -5.77 -1.57 -21.31
N ARG A 70 -6.43 -1.56 -20.15
CA ARG A 70 -7.90 -1.62 -19.99
C ARG A 70 -8.58 -2.94 -20.34
N ASP A 71 -7.81 -3.98 -20.63
CA ASP A 71 -8.29 -5.32 -20.95
C ASP A 71 -8.76 -6.12 -19.72
N PHE A 72 -8.42 -5.68 -18.50
CA PHE A 72 -8.87 -6.35 -17.29
C PHE A 72 -10.40 -6.33 -17.18
N PRO A 73 -11.07 -7.48 -16.94
CA PRO A 73 -12.53 -7.58 -16.97
C PRO A 73 -13.22 -6.67 -15.95
N ASN A 74 -14.24 -5.91 -16.39
CA ASN A 74 -15.04 -5.05 -15.51
C ASN A 74 -15.67 -5.82 -14.35
N GLY A 75 -16.19 -7.03 -14.60
CA GLY A 75 -16.84 -7.85 -13.57
C GLY A 75 -15.89 -8.38 -12.49
N ALA A 76 -14.58 -8.26 -12.67
CA ALA A 76 -13.58 -8.60 -11.67
C ALA A 76 -13.13 -7.39 -10.84
N LEU A 77 -13.48 -6.16 -11.25
CA LEU A 77 -13.15 -4.92 -10.54
C LEU A 77 -14.17 -4.62 -9.44
N LEU A 78 -13.69 -4.05 -8.34
CA LEU A 78 -14.51 -3.57 -7.24
C LEU A 78 -14.46 -2.05 -7.17
N GLY A 79 -15.59 -1.41 -7.50
CA GLY A 79 -15.78 0.02 -7.30
C GLY A 79 -16.01 0.39 -5.84
N GLY A 80 -15.99 1.70 -5.54
CA GLY A 80 -16.31 2.23 -4.21
C GLY A 80 -15.27 1.89 -3.13
N ARG A 81 -14.03 1.63 -3.55
CA ARG A 81 -12.86 1.29 -2.70
C ARG A 81 -11.64 2.11 -3.11
N ASP A 82 -11.90 3.36 -3.47
CA ASP A 82 -10.87 4.25 -3.96
C ASP A 82 -9.96 4.69 -2.81
N PRO A 83 -8.63 4.57 -2.96
CA PRO A 83 -7.71 5.10 -1.98
C PRO A 83 -7.83 6.63 -1.92
N VAL A 84 -7.64 7.17 -0.72
CA VAL A 84 -7.49 8.61 -0.46
C VAL A 84 -6.22 8.86 0.33
N ALA A 85 -5.64 10.06 0.23
CA ALA A 85 -4.56 10.44 1.14
C ALA A 85 -5.05 10.44 2.58
N ALA A 86 -4.24 9.91 3.49
CA ALA A 86 -4.52 9.96 4.91
C ALA A 86 -4.62 11.43 5.35
N ARG A 87 -5.61 11.73 6.20
CA ARG A 87 -5.71 13.04 6.86
C ARG A 87 -4.45 13.30 7.68
N GLU A 88 -4.07 14.56 7.84
CA GLU A 88 -2.82 14.96 8.51
C GLU A 88 -2.57 14.28 9.87
N PRO A 89 -3.54 14.20 10.80
CA PRO A 89 -3.32 13.51 12.07
C PRO A 89 -2.99 12.02 11.90
N VAL A 90 -3.66 11.37 10.94
CA VAL A 90 -3.44 9.94 10.63
C VAL A 90 -2.08 9.76 9.98
N ALA A 91 -1.75 10.56 8.97
CA ALA A 91 -0.46 10.47 8.27
C ALA A 91 0.72 10.53 9.28
N ARG A 92 0.70 11.50 10.19
CA ARG A 92 1.76 11.67 11.20
C ARG A 92 1.88 10.48 12.16
N VAL A 93 0.76 10.00 12.69
CA VAL A 93 0.75 8.88 13.64
C VAL A 93 1.16 7.56 12.97
N TRP A 94 0.92 7.43 11.67
CA TRP A 94 1.42 6.34 10.83
C TRP A 94 2.86 6.56 10.32
N GLY A 95 3.56 7.55 10.86
CA GLY A 95 4.97 7.87 10.55
C GLY A 95 5.20 8.46 9.17
N GLY A 96 4.16 8.91 8.50
CA GLY A 96 4.25 9.61 7.22
C GLY A 96 4.05 11.12 7.33
N VAL A 97 4.22 11.79 6.19
CA VAL A 97 3.93 13.20 5.98
C VAL A 97 2.55 13.35 5.30
N PRO A 98 1.75 14.36 5.68
CA PRO A 98 0.52 14.66 4.95
C PRO A 98 0.85 15.04 3.51
N VAL A 99 0.11 14.49 2.56
CA VAL A 99 0.27 14.79 1.13
C VAL A 99 -1.01 15.33 0.54
N ARG A 100 -0.88 16.26 -0.39
CA ARG A 100 -1.99 16.74 -1.21
C ARG A 100 -1.98 15.98 -2.52
N VAL A 101 -3.06 15.26 -2.77
CA VAL A 101 -3.24 14.53 -4.03
C VAL A 101 -3.75 15.50 -5.10
N GLU A 102 -3.11 15.45 -6.26
CA GLU A 102 -3.52 16.17 -7.44
C GLU A 102 -4.73 15.47 -8.09
N PRO A 103 -5.69 16.23 -8.66
CA PRO A 103 -6.83 15.63 -9.35
C PRO A 103 -6.40 14.67 -10.47
N ALA A 104 -7.04 13.51 -10.53
CA ALA A 104 -6.85 12.58 -11.63
C ALA A 104 -7.37 13.20 -12.95
N PRO A 105 -6.72 12.93 -14.10
CA PRO A 105 -7.24 13.34 -15.40
C PRO A 105 -8.60 12.65 -15.68
N GLU A 106 -9.51 13.35 -16.38
CA GLU A 106 -10.90 12.90 -16.62
C GLU A 106 -11.02 11.55 -17.32
N SER A 107 -10.01 11.14 -18.11
CA SER A 107 -9.98 9.84 -18.76
C SER A 107 -8.60 9.21 -18.66
N ALA A 108 -8.48 8.23 -17.76
CA ALA A 108 -7.26 7.45 -17.64
C ALA A 108 -7.21 6.34 -18.71
N PRO A 109 -6.06 6.12 -19.36
CA PRO A 109 -5.90 5.04 -20.33
C PRO A 109 -5.74 3.66 -19.68
N HIS A 110 -6.08 3.51 -18.39
CA HIS A 110 -5.87 2.31 -17.58
C HIS A 110 -7.01 2.08 -16.57
N ARG A 111 -7.04 0.93 -15.90
CA ARG A 111 -8.07 0.56 -14.90
C ARG A 111 -7.72 0.93 -13.47
N TRP A 112 -6.52 1.42 -13.22
CA TRP A 112 -6.10 1.86 -11.88
C TRP A 112 -6.80 3.14 -11.45
N THR A 113 -7.12 3.22 -10.17
CA THR A 113 -7.29 4.51 -9.47
C THR A 113 -5.90 5.08 -9.23
N GLU A 114 -5.58 6.21 -9.85
CA GLU A 114 -4.27 6.87 -9.74
C GLU A 114 -4.34 8.06 -8.78
N LEU A 115 -3.38 8.12 -7.85
CA LEU A 115 -3.10 9.29 -7.02
C LEU A 115 -1.72 9.83 -7.39
N ARG A 116 -1.60 11.15 -7.52
CA ARG A 116 -0.35 11.85 -7.82
C ARG A 116 -0.09 12.87 -6.70
N TRP A 117 1.15 12.97 -6.23
CA TRP A 117 1.51 13.95 -5.20
C TRP A 117 2.97 14.38 -5.34
N GLN A 118 3.28 15.58 -4.83
CA GLN A 118 4.66 16.02 -4.64
C GLN A 118 5.16 15.53 -3.28
N GLY A 119 6.33 14.89 -3.24
CA GLY A 119 6.94 14.41 -2.00
C GLY A 119 8.45 14.52 -2.00
N THR A 120 9.08 14.46 -0.82
CA THR A 120 10.54 14.41 -0.74
C THR A 120 11.01 12.95 -0.75
N PRO A 121 12.08 12.60 -1.50
CA PRO A 121 12.75 11.30 -1.36
C PRO A 121 12.97 10.88 0.09
N GLY A 122 12.72 9.61 0.40
CA GLY A 122 12.88 9.03 1.74
C GLY A 122 11.70 9.26 2.70
N GLU A 123 10.87 10.29 2.48
CA GLU A 123 9.65 10.49 3.26
C GLU A 123 8.64 9.37 3.02
N ARG A 124 7.72 9.20 3.97
CA ARG A 124 6.64 8.23 3.87
C ARG A 124 5.32 8.94 3.62
N SER A 125 4.55 8.46 2.65
CA SER A 125 3.20 8.91 2.37
C SER A 125 2.23 7.80 2.75
N VAL A 126 1.09 8.16 3.35
CA VAL A 126 0.08 7.21 3.81
C VAL A 126 -1.22 7.44 3.05
N PHE A 127 -1.75 6.38 2.47
CA PHE A 127 -3.05 6.37 1.79
C PHE A 127 -3.95 5.34 2.45
N VAL A 128 -5.26 5.58 2.37
CA VAL A 128 -6.25 4.82 3.12
C VAL A 128 -7.41 4.45 2.21
N ILE A 129 -7.91 3.22 2.34
CA ILE A 129 -9.23 2.82 1.85
C ILE A 129 -10.09 2.60 3.10
N ASP A 130 -10.86 3.64 3.45
CA ASP A 130 -11.71 3.69 4.65
C ASP A 130 -13.20 3.60 4.31
N LYS A 131 -13.55 3.93 3.07
CA LYS A 131 -14.89 3.81 2.51
C LYS A 131 -14.93 2.59 1.62
N THR A 132 -15.77 1.66 2.02
CA THR A 132 -16.02 0.46 1.26
C THR A 132 -17.51 0.22 1.19
N THR A 133 -18.04 0.11 -0.02
CA THR A 133 -19.44 -0.27 -0.24
C THR A 133 -19.54 -1.75 -0.60
N GLY A 134 -20.52 -2.42 0.01
CA GLY A 134 -20.90 -3.78 -0.34
C GLY A 134 -19.84 -4.87 -0.09
N ARG A 135 -20.12 -6.04 -0.66
CA ARG A 135 -19.23 -7.22 -0.64
C ARG A 135 -18.26 -7.14 -1.81
N PRO A 136 -17.14 -7.87 -1.78
CA PRO A 136 -16.53 -8.66 -0.70
C PRO A 136 -15.95 -7.84 0.47
N GLN A 137 -15.76 -8.42 1.66
CA GLN A 137 -15.32 -7.67 2.85
C GLN A 137 -13.82 -7.81 3.17
N GLU A 138 -13.19 -8.93 2.87
CA GLU A 138 -11.88 -9.29 3.41
C GLU A 138 -10.76 -9.12 2.38
N VAL A 139 -9.66 -8.44 2.72
CA VAL A 139 -8.45 -8.44 1.87
C VAL A 139 -7.60 -9.66 2.23
N VAL A 140 -7.42 -10.56 1.27
CA VAL A 140 -6.74 -11.84 1.49
C VAL A 140 -5.36 -11.90 0.86
N ARG A 141 -5.17 -11.18 -0.24
CA ARG A 141 -3.88 -11.06 -0.94
C ARG A 141 -3.70 -9.68 -1.49
N VAL A 142 -2.44 -9.29 -1.63
CA VAL A 142 -2.04 -8.07 -2.31
C VAL A 142 -0.93 -8.38 -3.30
N ALA A 143 -0.93 -7.70 -4.44
CA ALA A 143 0.24 -7.62 -5.30
C ALA A 143 0.73 -6.19 -5.32
N ILE A 144 2.01 -5.99 -5.01
CA ILE A 144 2.61 -4.67 -4.91
C ILE A 144 3.82 -4.56 -5.84
N ARG A 145 4.04 -3.34 -6.33
CA ARG A 145 5.20 -2.98 -7.14
C ARG A 145 5.64 -1.56 -6.76
N GLY A 146 6.87 -1.41 -6.29
CA GLY A 146 7.53 -0.10 -6.25
C GLY A 146 8.81 -0.17 -7.06
N ALA A 147 9.90 -0.63 -6.45
CA ALA A 147 11.13 -0.95 -7.17
C ALA A 147 11.13 -2.42 -7.64
N GLY A 148 11.31 -2.65 -8.95
CA GLY A 148 11.40 -3.98 -9.54
C GLY A 148 10.05 -4.57 -9.97
N PRO A 149 9.96 -5.90 -10.16
CA PRO A 149 8.75 -6.55 -10.66
C PRO A 149 7.64 -6.60 -9.61
N MET A 150 6.40 -6.74 -10.07
CA MET A 150 5.26 -6.96 -9.16
C MET A 150 5.41 -8.27 -8.42
N ARG A 151 5.19 -8.24 -7.10
CA ARG A 151 5.26 -9.39 -6.20
C ARG A 151 3.97 -9.49 -5.42
N GLN A 152 3.50 -10.73 -5.22
CA GLN A 152 2.29 -10.97 -4.45
C GLN A 152 2.60 -11.47 -3.04
N TYR A 153 1.72 -11.15 -2.10
CA TYR A 153 1.81 -11.49 -0.69
C TYR A 153 0.42 -11.84 -0.18
N GLN A 154 0.34 -12.88 0.61
CA GLN A 154 -0.82 -13.12 1.45
C GLN A 154 -0.81 -12.15 2.63
N VAL A 155 -2.00 -11.72 3.05
CA VAL A 155 -2.15 -10.83 4.19
C VAL A 155 -2.15 -11.68 5.47
N TYR A 156 -1.13 -11.51 6.31
CA TYR A 156 -0.96 -12.32 7.53
C TYR A 156 -0.90 -11.46 8.78
N GLU A 157 -1.38 -12.03 9.88
CA GLU A 157 -1.04 -11.49 11.20
C GLU A 157 0.47 -11.63 11.43
N PRO A 158 1.15 -10.59 11.94
CA PRO A 158 2.58 -10.65 12.17
C PRO A 158 2.93 -11.79 13.13
N PRO A 159 3.85 -12.70 12.78
CA PRO A 159 4.20 -13.88 13.59
C PRO A 159 5.03 -13.54 14.85
N GLY A 160 4.89 -12.33 15.40
CA GLY A 160 5.76 -11.82 16.45
C GLY A 160 7.15 -11.47 15.91
N ALA A 161 8.20 -12.08 16.45
CA ALA A 161 9.56 -11.54 16.37
C ALA A 161 10.31 -11.71 15.02
N ARG A 162 9.78 -12.39 13.99
CA ARG A 162 10.35 -12.49 12.62
C ARG A 162 9.54 -13.41 11.68
N PRO A 163 9.66 -13.27 10.34
CA PRO A 163 10.19 -12.14 9.56
C PRO A 163 9.16 -11.02 9.33
N ARG A 164 9.62 -9.86 8.87
CA ARG A 164 8.78 -8.71 8.47
C ARG A 164 7.94 -9.09 7.23
N LEU A 165 6.73 -8.52 7.12
CA LEU A 165 5.79 -8.84 6.06
C LEU A 165 5.48 -7.58 5.25
N ALA A 166 5.40 -7.69 3.92
CA ALA A 166 4.99 -6.58 3.06
C ALA A 166 3.47 -6.30 3.12
N ALA A 167 2.70 -7.28 3.59
CA ALA A 167 1.25 -7.20 3.77
C ALA A 167 0.86 -7.74 5.15
N LEU A 168 0.43 -6.85 6.04
CA LEU A 168 0.09 -7.15 7.43
C LEU A 168 -1.41 -7.19 7.63
N ARG A 169 -1.89 -8.09 8.48
CA ARG A 169 -3.24 -8.11 9.06
C ARG A 169 -3.13 -7.74 10.53
N MET A 170 -3.92 -6.78 10.98
CA MET A 170 -4.09 -6.47 12.41
C MET A 170 -5.55 -6.15 12.68
N GLN A 171 -6.05 -6.41 13.88
CA GLN A 171 -7.44 -6.08 14.23
C GLN A 171 -7.66 -4.56 14.13
N LEU A 172 -8.71 -4.13 13.42
CA LEU A 172 -8.97 -2.71 13.17
C LEU A 172 -9.17 -1.91 14.47
N ALA A 173 -9.92 -2.47 15.42
CA ALA A 173 -10.13 -1.86 16.72
C ALA A 173 -8.81 -1.62 17.49
N PHE A 174 -7.87 -2.54 17.37
CA PHE A 174 -6.54 -2.38 17.95
C PHE A 174 -5.76 -1.25 17.26
N LEU A 175 -5.79 -1.19 15.92
CA LEU A 175 -5.11 -0.13 15.15
C LEU A 175 -5.65 1.26 15.51
N TRP A 176 -6.98 1.41 15.60
CA TRP A 176 -7.59 2.68 15.98
C TRP A 176 -7.24 3.09 17.41
N ALA A 177 -7.29 2.17 18.37
CA ALA A 177 -6.88 2.46 19.74
C ALA A 177 -5.39 2.85 19.83
N ALA A 178 -4.51 2.22 19.04
CA ALA A 178 -3.10 2.60 18.95
C ALA A 178 -2.88 3.94 18.24
N GLN A 179 -3.70 4.24 17.23
CA GLN A 179 -3.67 5.52 16.53
C GLN A 179 -4.07 6.67 17.45
N GLU A 180 -5.10 6.49 18.29
CA GLU A 180 -5.52 7.49 19.29
C GLU A 180 -4.43 7.79 20.32
N ARG A 181 -3.64 6.78 20.69
CA ARG A 181 -2.47 6.95 21.58
C ARG A 181 -1.23 7.53 20.89
N GLY A 182 -1.23 7.62 19.57
CA GLY A 182 -0.11 8.13 18.78
C GLY A 182 1.08 7.17 18.65
N ASP A 183 0.93 5.90 19.02
CA ASP A 183 2.04 4.92 19.02
C ASP A 183 1.92 3.81 17.96
N VAL A 184 0.92 3.87 17.06
CA VAL A 184 0.65 2.82 16.05
C VAL A 184 1.87 2.50 15.18
N TRP A 185 2.56 3.52 14.63
CA TRP A 185 3.70 3.29 13.74
C TRP A 185 4.87 2.67 14.50
N THR A 186 5.48 3.44 15.38
CA THR A 186 6.78 3.11 16.01
C THR A 186 6.71 1.82 16.83
N ARG A 187 5.58 1.56 17.49
CA ARG A 187 5.46 0.43 18.41
C ARG A 187 4.97 -0.85 17.74
N TYR A 188 4.09 -0.73 16.75
CA TYR A 188 3.33 -1.89 16.26
C TYR A 188 3.49 -2.17 14.77
N VAL A 189 3.67 -1.15 13.92
CA VAL A 189 3.76 -1.35 12.46
C VAL A 189 5.20 -1.37 11.98
N GLU A 190 6.01 -0.38 12.37
CA GLU A 190 7.41 -0.24 11.94
C GLU A 190 8.28 -1.49 12.17
N PRO A 191 8.17 -2.20 13.32
CA PRO A 191 9.03 -3.36 13.57
C PRO A 191 8.73 -4.56 12.66
N VAL A 192 7.50 -4.64 12.11
CA VAL A 192 6.98 -5.83 11.42
C VAL A 192 6.63 -5.59 9.95
N LEU A 193 6.42 -4.35 9.51
CA LEU A 193 6.10 -4.03 8.12
C LEU A 193 7.37 -4.00 7.27
N ASP A 194 7.43 -4.75 6.19
CA ASP A 194 8.50 -4.63 5.21
C ASP A 194 8.15 -3.56 4.15
N LEU A 195 9.03 -2.56 4.01
CA LEU A 195 8.97 -1.53 2.96
C LEU A 195 10.10 -1.70 1.92
N GLY A 196 10.69 -2.90 1.81
CA GLY A 196 11.79 -3.21 0.90
C GLY A 196 11.45 -2.94 -0.58
N GLN A 197 10.18 -3.03 -0.97
CA GLN A 197 9.71 -2.67 -2.31
C GLN A 197 9.35 -1.19 -2.46
N GLY A 198 9.50 -0.37 -1.41
CA GLY A 198 9.07 1.04 -1.37
C GLY A 198 7.58 1.24 -1.09
N ILE A 199 6.81 0.16 -0.96
CA ILE A 199 5.40 0.18 -0.58
C ILE A 199 5.11 -1.03 0.32
N GLY A 200 4.24 -0.86 1.31
CA GLY A 200 3.71 -1.92 2.15
C GLY A 200 2.23 -1.69 2.46
N VAL A 201 1.52 -2.74 2.83
CA VAL A 201 0.08 -2.73 3.08
C VAL A 201 -0.21 -3.18 4.51
N VAL A 202 -1.03 -2.43 5.22
CA VAL A 202 -1.60 -2.83 6.52
C VAL A 202 -3.11 -2.91 6.38
N VAL A 203 -3.64 -4.11 6.59
CA VAL A 203 -5.06 -4.42 6.56
C VAL A 203 -5.57 -4.45 8.00
N GLY A 204 -6.37 -3.45 8.33
CA GLY A 204 -7.20 -3.42 9.53
C GLY A 204 -8.38 -4.35 9.36
N ALA A 205 -8.23 -5.57 9.87
CA ALA A 205 -9.23 -6.62 9.86
C ALA A 205 -10.47 -6.18 10.65
N ASN A 206 -11.63 -6.19 10.00
CA ASN A 206 -12.89 -6.09 10.72
C ASN A 206 -13.31 -7.48 11.23
N ALA A 207 -13.59 -7.58 12.53
CA ALA A 207 -13.99 -8.83 13.17
C ALA A 207 -15.41 -9.28 12.77
N GLY A 208 -16.23 -8.39 12.21
CA GLY A 208 -17.58 -8.70 11.74
C GLY A 208 -17.61 -8.96 10.24
N GLY A 209 -18.15 -10.10 9.81
CA GLY A 209 -18.27 -10.48 8.39
C GLY A 209 -19.13 -9.55 7.52
N LEU A 210 -19.76 -8.53 8.11
CA LEU A 210 -20.56 -7.51 7.42
C LEU A 210 -19.76 -6.26 7.05
N LEU A 211 -18.66 -5.98 7.74
CA LEU A 211 -17.86 -4.78 7.54
C LEU A 211 -16.60 -5.12 6.77
N ALA A 212 -16.30 -4.32 5.74
CA ALA A 212 -15.11 -4.53 4.96
C ALA A 212 -13.86 -4.07 5.69
N ASP A 213 -12.75 -4.75 5.45
CA ASP A 213 -11.43 -4.40 5.99
C ASP A 213 -11.04 -2.96 5.61
N HIS A 214 -10.32 -2.33 6.51
CA HIS A 214 -9.71 -1.01 6.30
C HIS A 214 -8.28 -1.21 5.79
N VAL A 215 -7.85 -0.45 4.79
CA VAL A 215 -6.51 -0.65 4.20
C VAL A 215 -5.69 0.61 4.33
N TYR A 216 -4.47 0.48 4.85
CA TYR A 216 -3.45 1.51 4.85
C TYR A 216 -2.34 1.11 3.87
N LEU A 217 -2.09 1.94 2.87
CA LEU A 217 -0.99 1.81 1.92
C LEU A 217 0.11 2.80 2.34
N ILE A 218 1.28 2.28 2.70
CA ILE A 218 2.40 3.07 3.20
C ILE A 218 3.49 3.04 2.14
N VAL A 219 3.75 4.19 1.54
CA VAL A 219 4.72 4.36 0.47
C VAL A 219 5.93 5.10 1.02
N ARG A 220 7.14 4.56 0.84
CA ARG A 220 8.38 5.28 1.05
C ARG A 220 8.84 5.85 -0.28
N ASN A 221 8.84 7.18 -0.39
CA ASN A 221 9.26 7.90 -1.58
C ASN A 221 10.68 7.47 -1.98
N ALA A 222 10.86 7.06 -3.23
CA ALA A 222 12.13 6.60 -3.75
C ALA A 222 13.07 7.78 -4.00
N GLU A 223 14.33 7.51 -4.33
CA GLU A 223 15.30 8.56 -4.69
C GLU A 223 14.92 9.35 -5.94
N ARG A 224 14.00 8.82 -6.75
CA ARG A 224 13.46 9.45 -7.97
C ARG A 224 11.97 9.16 -8.10
N ALA A 225 11.28 10.04 -8.81
CA ALA A 225 9.89 9.95 -9.21
C ALA A 225 9.59 8.57 -9.79
N THR A 226 8.57 7.93 -9.25
CA THR A 226 8.17 6.58 -9.65
C THR A 226 6.67 6.35 -9.46
N THR A 227 6.18 5.28 -10.09
CA THR A 227 4.80 4.82 -9.97
C THR A 227 4.75 3.51 -9.18
N TYR A 228 4.26 3.62 -7.95
CA TYR A 228 3.90 2.48 -7.12
C TYR A 228 2.58 1.89 -7.59
N LYS A 229 2.43 0.57 -7.51
CA LYS A 229 1.19 -0.13 -7.84
C LYS A 229 0.79 -1.08 -6.72
N ALA A 230 -0.52 -1.21 -6.49
CA ALA A 230 -1.12 -2.16 -5.56
C ALA A 230 -2.41 -2.77 -6.12
N VAL A 231 -2.47 -4.08 -6.24
CA VAL A 231 -3.70 -4.84 -6.49
C VAL A 231 -4.15 -5.44 -5.16
N LEU A 232 -5.38 -5.16 -4.74
CA LEU A 232 -5.98 -5.69 -3.52
C LEU A 232 -7.02 -6.74 -3.90
N ALA A 233 -6.76 -7.99 -3.54
CA ALA A 233 -7.66 -9.11 -3.82
C ALA A 233 -8.60 -9.32 -2.63
N TRP A 234 -9.89 -9.17 -2.88
CA TRP A 234 -10.92 -9.21 -1.86
C TRP A 234 -11.78 -10.47 -1.95
N ARG A 235 -12.05 -11.07 -0.79
CA ARG A 235 -12.87 -12.27 -0.62
C ARG A 235 -14.10 -11.96 0.21
N GLN A 236 -15.22 -12.59 -0.13
CA GLN A 236 -16.42 -12.55 0.71
C GLN A 236 -16.19 -13.43 1.95
N SER A 237 -16.47 -12.89 3.15
CA SER A 237 -16.23 -13.64 4.39
C SER A 237 -17.01 -14.96 4.42
N PRO A 238 -16.41 -16.09 4.84
CA PRO A 238 -17.11 -17.37 4.99
C PRO A 238 -18.28 -17.34 5.98
N ASP A 239 -18.19 -16.51 7.01
CA ASP A 239 -19.21 -16.35 8.07
C ASP A 239 -20.49 -15.67 7.56
N ASP A 240 -20.48 -15.20 6.32
CA ASP A 240 -21.56 -14.51 5.65
C ASP A 240 -22.39 -15.43 4.74
N ARG A 241 -22.22 -16.75 4.87
CA ARG A 241 -23.17 -17.73 4.34
C ARG A 241 -24.43 -17.68 5.20
N GLN A 242 -25.41 -16.89 4.78
CA GLN A 242 -26.75 -16.96 5.36
C GLN A 242 -27.27 -18.40 5.26
N ALA A 243 -27.96 -18.86 6.31
CA ALA A 243 -28.85 -20.01 6.18
C ALA A 243 -29.80 -19.77 4.99
N PRO A 244 -30.27 -20.81 4.27
CA PRO A 244 -31.30 -20.63 3.26
C PRO A 244 -32.43 -19.83 3.89
N SER A 245 -32.70 -18.62 3.37
CA SER A 245 -33.86 -17.87 3.82
C SER A 245 -35.07 -18.65 3.36
N ASP A 246 -35.81 -19.26 4.30
CA ASP A 246 -37.20 -19.67 4.11
C ASP A 246 -38.04 -18.39 3.90
N HIS A 247 -37.93 -17.81 2.72
CA HIS A 247 -38.91 -16.87 2.23
C HIS A 247 -39.90 -17.67 1.38
N PRO A 248 -41.07 -18.05 1.92
CA PRO A 248 -42.14 -18.49 1.05
C PRO A 248 -42.44 -17.32 0.12
N LYS A 249 -42.31 -17.60 -1.18
CA LYS A 249 -42.76 -16.72 -2.27
C LYS A 249 -44.07 -16.05 -1.87
N ARG A 250 -44.05 -14.74 -1.62
CA ARG A 250 -45.27 -13.94 -1.77
C ARG A 250 -45.41 -13.66 -3.26
N LEU A 251 -46.05 -14.61 -3.94
CA LEU A 251 -46.84 -14.32 -5.13
C LEU A 251 -48.02 -13.47 -4.65
N PHE A 252 -48.02 -12.19 -5.00
CA PHE A 252 -49.18 -11.41 -5.47
C PHE A 252 -48.64 -10.14 -6.12
#